data_AF-A0A967PIX0-F1
#
_entry.id   AF-A0A967PIX0-F1
#
_cell.length_a   1.000
_cell.length_b   1.000
_cell.length_c   1.000
_cell.angle_alpha   90.00
_cell.angle_beta   90.00
_cell.angle_gamma   90.00
#
_symmetry.space_group_name_H-M   'P 1'
#
loop_
_entity.id
_entity.type
_entity.pdbx_description
1 polymer ?
#
loop_
_entity_poly.entity_id
_entity_poly.type
_entity_poly.pdbx_seq_one_letter_code
_entity_poly.pdbx_strand_id
1 'polypeptide(L)' 'MEIGEWIDSVRDGVARGPSAWDGYAAQAVVAAAAESDRTGRPEPVDLDDVPSLYRQETP' A
#
# COMPACT_ATOMS: atom_id res chain seq x y z
N MET A 1 15.91 11.03 4.64
CA MET A 1 16.14 9.60 4.34
C MET A 1 15.00 8.87 5.02
N GLU A 2 14.36 7.93 4.33
CA GLU A 2 13.17 7.22 4.82
C GLU A 2 13.30 6.70 6.26
N ILE A 3 14.45 6.07 6.59
CA ILE A 3 14.72 5.59 7.96
C ILE A 3 14.70 6.71 9.01
N GLY A 4 15.21 7.90 8.68
CA GLY A 4 15.17 9.05 9.59
C GLY A 4 13.74 9.55 9.81
N GLU A 5 12.96 9.67 8.74
CA GLU A 5 11.54 10.06 8.80
C GLU A 5 10.71 9.04 9.58
N TRP A 6 11.00 7.76 9.44
CA TRP A 6 10.41 6.70 10.24
C TRP A 6 10.75 6.84 11.72
N ILE A 7 12.01 7.07 12.07
CA ILE A 7 12.43 7.30 13.47
C ILE A 7 11.67 8.49 14.07
N ASP A 8 11.56 9.59 13.33
CA ASP A 8 10.83 10.78 13.79
C ASP A 8 9.33 10.50 13.94
N SER A 9 8.73 9.71 13.04
CA SER A 9 7.32 9.28 13.11
C SER A 9 7.03 8.50 14.40
N VAL A 10 7.93 7.58 14.77
CA VAL A 10 7.83 6.78 16.00
C VAL A 10 7.99 7.66 17.24
N ARG A 11 8.96 8.59 17.21
CA ARG A 11 9.19 9.54 18.30
C ARG A 11 7.98 10.44 18.54
N ASP A 12 7.35 10.90 17.48
CA ASP A 12 6.20 11.82 17.55
C ASP A 12 4.87 11.10 17.79
N GLY A 13 4.85 9.76 17.72
CA GLY A 13 3.64 8.95 17.86
C GLY A 13 2.65 9.16 16.71
N VAL A 14 3.11 9.63 15.56
CA VAL A 14 2.29 9.91 14.37
C VAL A 14 2.78 9.02 13.25
N ALA A 15 1.92 8.12 12.75
CA ALA A 15 2.24 7.31 11.59
C ALA A 15 2.46 8.20 10.36
N ARG A 16 3.62 8.06 9.71
CA ARG A 16 3.99 8.78 8.48
C ARG A 16 4.47 7.79 7.43
N GLY A 17 4.24 8.12 6.16
CA GLY A 17 4.67 7.30 5.03
C GLY A 17 3.67 6.20 4.67
N PRO A 18 4.10 5.24 3.82
CA PRO A 18 3.25 4.15 3.37
C PRO A 18 2.70 3.32 4.53
N SER A 19 1.41 3.02 4.44
CA SER A 19 0.68 2.21 5.40
C SER A 19 0.66 0.73 5.00
N ALA A 20 0.08 -0.10 5.88
CA ALA A 20 -0.17 -1.50 5.54
C ALA A 20 -1.14 -1.66 4.35
N TRP A 21 -2.02 -0.69 4.12
CA TRP A 21 -2.91 -0.70 2.95
C TRP A 21 -2.15 -0.54 1.64
N ASP A 22 -1.13 0.32 1.61
CA ASP A 22 -0.26 0.48 0.44
C ASP A 22 0.46 -0.83 0.11
N GLY A 23 0.89 -1.56 1.15
CA GLY A 23 1.45 -2.91 1.01
C GLY A 23 0.47 -3.93 0.44
N TYR A 24 -0.78 -3.95 0.95
CA TYR A 24 -1.84 -4.81 0.43
C TYR A 24 -2.14 -4.51 -1.05
N ALA A 25 -2.29 -3.24 -1.40
CA ALA A 25 -2.57 -2.84 -2.78
C ALA A 25 -1.42 -3.21 -3.73
N ALA A 26 -0.17 -3.01 -3.30
CA ALA A 26 1.00 -3.43 -4.07
C ALA A 26 1.02 -4.96 -4.28
N GLN A 27 0.67 -5.74 -3.26
CA GLN A 27 0.60 -7.19 -3.37
C GLN A 27 -0.51 -7.67 -4.33
N ALA A 28 -1.69 -7.05 -4.30
CA ALA A 28 -2.77 -7.38 -5.24
C ALA A 28 -2.36 -7.11 -6.70
N VAL A 29 -1.65 -5.99 -6.95
CA VAL A 29 -1.09 -5.68 -8.27
C VAL A 29 -0.07 -6.73 -8.70
N VAL A 30 0.86 -7.11 -7.81
CA VAL A 30 1.87 -8.15 -8.10
C VAL A 30 1.22 -9.49 -8.41
N ALA A 31 0.15 -9.86 -7.69
CA ALA A 31 -0.59 -11.10 -7.94
C ALA A 31 -1.26 -11.10 -9.32
N ALA A 32 -1.96 -10.02 -9.69
CA ALA A 32 -2.57 -9.89 -11.01
C ALA A 32 -1.53 -9.89 -12.13
N ALA A 33 -0.38 -9.23 -11.92
CA ALA A 33 0.71 -9.22 -12.89
C ALA A 33 1.31 -10.62 -13.09
N ALA A 34 1.49 -11.40 -12.02
CA ALA A 34 1.98 -12.77 -12.10
C ALA A 34 0.99 -13.68 -12.85
N GLU A 35 -0.31 -13.50 -12.64
CA GLU A 35 -1.33 -14.25 -13.38
C GLU A 35 -1.37 -13.83 -14.85
N SER A 36 -1.24 -12.54 -15.14
CA SER A 36 -1.17 -12.01 -16.50
C SER A 36 0.02 -12.58 -17.29
N ASP A 37 1.19 -12.67 -16.66
CA ASP A 37 2.38 -13.31 -17.25
C ASP A 37 2.12 -14.79 -17.56
N ARG A 38 1.45 -15.50 -16.65
CA ARG A 38 1.11 -16.93 -16.81
C ARG A 38 0.07 -17.17 -17.90
N THR A 39 -0.92 -16.30 -18.05
CA THR A 39 -2.05 -16.48 -18.99
C THR A 39 -1.83 -15.80 -20.34
N GLY A 40 -0.90 -14.86 -20.42
CA GLY A 40 -0.67 -14.01 -21.59
C GLY A 40 -1.81 -13.04 -21.87
N ARG A 41 -2.66 -12.74 -20.88
CA ARG A 41 -3.83 -11.86 -21.01
C ARG A 41 -3.82 -10.78 -19.93
N PRO A 42 -4.50 -9.65 -20.15
CA PRO A 42 -4.76 -8.69 -19.08
C PRO A 42 -5.62 -9.34 -17.98
N GLU A 43 -5.20 -9.20 -16.72
CA GLU A 43 -5.94 -9.67 -15.54
C GLU A 43 -6.34 -8.46 -14.67
N PRO A 44 -7.55 -8.47 -14.08
CA PRO A 44 -8.00 -7.38 -13.22
C PRO A 44 -7.20 -7.34 -11.91
N VAL A 45 -7.02 -6.13 -11.37
CA VAL A 45 -6.54 -5.92 -10.01
C VAL A 45 -7.75 -5.65 -9.14
N ASP A 46 -8.18 -6.66 -8.39
CA ASP A 46 -9.30 -6.53 -7.46
C ASP A 46 -8.78 -5.99 -6.12
N LEU A 47 -9.28 -4.82 -5.71
CA LEU A 47 -8.99 -4.19 -4.43
C LEU A 47 -10.30 -3.92 -3.69
N ASP A 48 -10.29 -4.19 -2.39
CA ASP A 48 -11.35 -3.72 -1.50
C ASP A 48 -11.32 -2.19 -1.37
N ASP A 49 -12.43 -1.60 -0.90
CA ASP A 49 -12.46 -0.18 -0.55
C ASP A 49 -11.45 0.14 0.57
N VAL A 50 -10.79 1.29 0.47
CA VAL A 50 -9.80 1.72 1.48
C VAL A 50 -10.49 1.87 2.85
N PRO A 51 -10.09 1.06 3.85
CA PRO A 51 -10.65 1.16 5.19
C PRO A 51 -10.42 2.56 5.77
N SER A 52 -11.38 3.08 6.54
CA SER A 52 -11.28 4.40 7.17
C SER A 52 -10.03 4.57 8.03
N LEU A 53 -9.51 3.47 8.59
CA LEU A 53 -8.26 3.43 9.35
C LEU A 53 -7.05 3.97 8.56
N TYR A 54 -7.00 3.74 7.24
CA TYR A 54 -5.86 4.09 6.39
C TYR A 54 -6.08 5.37 5.58
N ARG A 55 -7.29 5.96 5.64
CA ARG A 55 -7.55 7.26 5.04
C ARG A 55 -6.80 8.32 5.84
N GLN A 56 -5.76 8.86 5.23
CA GLN A 56 -5.05 10.01 5.78
C GLN A 56 -6.02 11.19 5.85
N GLU A 57 -6.19 11.79 7.03
CA GLU A 57 -6.81 13.11 7.12
C GLU A 57 -5.89 14.09 6.38
N THR A 58 -6.37 14.64 5.27
CA THR A 58 -5.67 15.75 4.60
C THR A 58 -5.77 16.97 5.52
N PRO A 59 -4.67 17.69 5.82
CA PRO A 59 -4.74 18.96 6.52
C PRO A 59 -5.64 19.99 5.82
#